data_AF-C5LJJ4-F1
#
_entry.id   AF-C5LJJ4-F1
#
_cell.length_a   1.000
_cell.length_b   1.000
_cell.length_c   1.000
_cell.angle_alpha   90.00
_cell.angle_beta   90.00
_cell.angle_gamma   90.00
#
_symmetry.space_group_name_H-M   'P 1'
#
loop_
_entity.id
_entity.type
_entity.pdbx_description
1 polymer ?
#
loop_
_entity_poly.entity_id
_entity_poly.type
_entity_poly.pdbx_seq_one_letter_code
_entity_poly.pdbx_strand_id
1 'polypeptide(L)'
;MPYFDVPSFSKIERMPTRFPTLVMLYHHDEKAAIYDGDMGDYHKVDQFILSRRVPMVTELSAETADQIFSSGMPTIFLFRDPESEVGQKAEAALREASTTLRGSVVFALASDKNNAIQQQLFHELSLENVTSSS
;
A
#
# COMPACT_ATOMS: atom_id res chain seq x y z
N MET A 1 11.59 17.07 17.62
CA MET A 1 10.75 17.49 16.47
C MET A 1 11.38 16.88 15.23
N PRO A 2 10.86 15.78 14.65
CA PRO A 2 11.38 15.28 13.39
C PRO A 2 11.02 16.29 12.29
N TYR A 3 12.02 16.62 11.47
CA TYR A 3 11.89 17.52 10.33
C TYR A 3 11.15 16.76 9.23
N PHE A 4 9.92 17.15 8.92
CA PHE A 4 9.17 16.57 7.81
C PHE A 4 9.83 17.03 6.51
N ASP A 5 10.41 16.10 5.74
CA ASP A 5 10.91 16.35 4.39
C ASP A 5 9.73 16.47 3.42
N VAL A 6 9.03 17.60 3.51
CA VAL A 6 7.90 17.93 2.63
C VAL A 6 8.47 18.11 1.21
N PRO A 7 7.89 17.47 0.17
CA PRO A 7 8.34 17.68 -1.20
C PRO A 7 8.46 19.18 -1.49
N SER A 8 9.60 19.63 -2.03
CA SER A 8 9.81 21.03 -2.39
C SER A 8 8.61 21.56 -3.16
N PHE A 9 7.96 22.60 -2.62
CA PHE A 9 6.75 23.24 -3.18
C PHE A 9 6.89 23.61 -4.67
N SER A 10 8.12 23.78 -5.15
CA SER A 10 8.46 24.03 -6.55
C SER A 10 7.96 22.97 -7.55
N LYS A 11 7.76 21.72 -7.14
CA LYS A 11 7.17 20.67 -7.99
C LYS A 11 5.64 20.73 -8.08
N ILE A 12 4.99 21.21 -7.02
CA ILE A 12 3.53 21.28 -6.91
C ILE A 12 2.98 22.42 -7.79
N GLU A 13 3.69 23.56 -7.85
CA GLU A 13 3.33 24.72 -8.70
C GLU A 13 3.28 24.42 -10.21
N ARG A 14 3.91 23.33 -10.66
CA ARG A 14 3.97 22.95 -12.08
C ARG A 14 2.92 21.94 -12.50
N MET A 15 2.09 21.46 -11.57
CA MET A 15 1.03 20.54 -11.93
C MET A 15 -0.16 21.30 -12.52
N PRO A 16 -0.69 20.90 -13.69
CA PRO A 16 -1.83 21.58 -14.29
C PRO A 16 -3.10 21.30 -13.47
N THR A 17 -3.50 22.24 -12.61
CA THR A 17 -4.71 22.14 -11.79
C THR A 17 -5.83 23.03 -12.33
N ARG A 18 -7.08 22.58 -12.26
CA ARG A 18 -8.28 23.39 -12.51
C ARG A 18 -8.91 23.76 -11.17
N PHE A 19 -9.29 25.03 -10.98
CA PHE A 19 -9.88 25.49 -9.73
C PHE A 19 -11.39 25.24 -9.69
N PRO A 20 -11.97 24.78 -8.57
CA PRO A 20 -11.31 24.34 -7.32
C PRO A 20 -10.57 23.00 -7.48
N THR A 21 -9.44 22.82 -6.79
CA THR A 21 -8.62 21.60 -6.84
C THR A 21 -8.31 21.06 -5.45
N LEU A 22 -8.15 19.74 -5.34
CA LEU A 22 -7.74 19.03 -4.13
C LEU A 22 -6.46 18.29 -4.47
N VAL A 23 -5.43 18.50 -3.67
CA VAL A 23 -4.12 17.86 -3.82
C VAL A 23 -3.82 17.11 -2.53
N MET A 24 -3.54 15.81 -2.64
CA MET A 24 -3.11 14.97 -1.53
C MET A 24 -1.59 14.82 -1.60
N LEU A 25 -0.91 15.11 -0.49
CA LEU A 25 0.53 14.92 -0.34
C LEU A 25 0.79 13.75 0.61
N TYR A 26 1.76 12.91 0.26
CA TYR A 26 2.11 11.73 1.03
C TYR A 26 3.60 11.39 0.85
N HIS A 27 4.15 10.55 1.73
CA HIS A 27 5.60 10.27 1.77
C HIS A 27 6.01 9.04 0.94
N HIS A 28 5.03 8.26 0.48
CA HIS A 28 5.19 7.05 -0.32
C HIS A 28 4.88 7.28 -1.80
N ASP A 29 5.10 6.25 -2.63
CA ASP A 29 4.70 6.20 -4.05
C ASP A 29 5.03 7.48 -4.85
N GLU A 30 4.02 8.15 -5.45
CA GLU A 30 4.24 9.36 -6.26
C GLU A 30 4.42 10.66 -5.45
N LYS A 31 4.32 10.59 -4.13
CA LYS A 31 4.41 11.71 -3.17
C LYS A 31 3.30 12.76 -3.26
N ALA A 32 2.55 12.81 -4.35
CA ALA A 32 1.42 13.70 -4.54
C ALA A 32 0.40 13.13 -5.54
N ALA A 33 -0.87 13.43 -5.32
CA ALA A 33 -1.94 13.16 -6.28
C ALA A 33 -2.90 14.35 -6.35
N ILE A 34 -3.40 14.64 -7.56
CA ILE A 34 -4.44 15.65 -7.78
C ILE A 34 -5.76 14.93 -8.01
N TYR A 35 -6.80 15.40 -7.33
CA TYR A 35 -8.16 14.97 -7.60
C TYR A 35 -8.70 15.72 -8.82
N ASP A 36 -9.12 14.96 -9.83
CA ASP A 36 -9.71 15.46 -11.08
C ASP A 36 -11.22 15.19 -11.19
N GLY A 37 -11.83 14.63 -10.14
CA GLY A 37 -13.25 14.32 -10.08
C GLY A 37 -14.15 15.50 -9.69
N ASP A 38 -15.43 15.20 -9.49
CA ASP A 38 -16.44 16.20 -9.12
C ASP A 38 -16.36 16.54 -7.61
N MET A 39 -15.97 17.77 -7.30
CA MET A 39 -15.88 18.30 -5.93
C MET A 39 -17.23 18.36 -5.20
N GLY A 40 -18.36 18.35 -5.93
CA GLY A 40 -19.68 18.29 -5.32
C GLY A 40 -20.06 16.91 -4.78
N ASP A 41 -19.34 15.86 -5.19
CA ASP A 41 -19.59 14.48 -4.80
C ASP A 41 -18.63 14.04 -3.69
N TYR A 42 -19.06 14.23 -2.44
CA TYR A 42 -18.28 13.89 -1.26
C TYR A 42 -17.79 12.43 -1.26
N HIS A 43 -18.57 11.48 -1.80
CA HIS A 43 -18.19 10.06 -1.82
C HIS A 43 -16.96 9.82 -2.70
N LYS A 44 -16.86 10.50 -3.84
CA LYS A 44 -15.69 10.39 -4.73
C LYS A 44 -14.45 11.04 -4.15
N VAL A 45 -14.62 12.11 -3.39
CA VAL A 45 -13.52 12.74 -2.63
C VAL A 45 -13.02 11.79 -1.55
N ASP A 46 -13.92 11.18 -0.77
CA ASP A 46 -13.54 10.19 0.25
C ASP A 46 -12.83 8.99 -0.39
N GLN A 47 -13.36 8.44 -1.48
CA GLN A 47 -12.73 7.33 -2.19
C GLN A 47 -11.32 7.71 -2.72
N PHE A 48 -11.15 8.93 -3.21
CA PHE A 48 -9.85 9.43 -3.65
C PHE A 48 -8.82 9.48 -2.50
N ILE A 49 -9.23 9.95 -1.32
CA ILE A 49 -8.37 10.00 -0.13
C ILE A 49 -8.05 8.59 0.37
N LEU A 50 -9.09 7.76 0.56
CA LEU A 50 -8.96 6.41 1.10
C LEU A 50 -8.09 5.50 0.22
N SER A 51 -8.15 5.67 -1.10
CA SER A 51 -7.34 4.91 -2.07
C SER A 51 -5.84 5.22 -2.06
N ARG A 52 -5.42 6.33 -1.43
CA ARG A 52 -4.03 6.84 -1.47
C ARG A 52 -3.40 7.01 -0.09
N ARG A 53 -4.16 6.79 0.99
CA ARG A 53 -3.68 6.95 2.37
C ARG A 53 -2.66 5.88 2.80
N VAL A 54 -2.68 4.72 2.15
CA VAL A 54 -1.75 3.61 2.40
C VAL A 54 -0.79 3.48 1.22
N PRO A 55 0.48 3.07 1.44
CA PRO A 55 1.38 2.73 0.35
C PRO A 55 0.78 1.62 -0.53
N MET A 56 1.04 1.69 -1.84
CA MET A 56 0.59 0.67 -2.80
C MET A 56 0.96 -0.75 -2.37
N VAL A 57 2.18 -0.93 -1.87
CA VAL A 57 2.69 -2.19 -1.36
C VAL A 57 3.37 -1.92 -0.03
N THR A 58 2.94 -2.61 1.03
CA THR A 58 3.41 -2.41 2.40
C THR A 58 4.00 -3.70 2.95
N GLU A 59 5.16 -3.64 3.59
CA GLU A 59 5.68 -4.80 4.33
C GLU A 59 4.89 -4.98 5.62
N LEU A 60 4.41 -6.19 5.90
CA LEU A 60 3.66 -6.53 7.12
C LEU A 60 4.63 -6.61 8.31
N SER A 61 4.56 -5.62 9.19
CA SER A 61 5.31 -5.53 10.42
C SER A 61 4.37 -5.15 11.57
N ALA A 62 4.89 -5.09 12.80
CA ALA A 62 4.10 -4.61 13.94
C ALA A 62 3.64 -3.15 13.78
N GLU A 63 4.40 -2.34 13.05
CA GLU A 63 4.11 -0.92 12.86
C GLU A 63 3.06 -0.71 11.75
N THR A 64 3.05 -1.56 10.74
CA THR A 64 2.15 -1.44 9.57
C THR A 64 0.92 -2.33 9.67
N ALA A 65 0.89 -3.30 10.59
CA ALA A 65 -0.23 -4.22 10.79
C ALA A 65 -1.54 -3.48 11.03
N ASP A 66 -1.57 -2.53 11.96
CA ASP A 66 -2.77 -1.75 12.26
C ASP A 66 -3.28 -1.03 11.01
N GLN A 67 -2.40 -0.40 10.24
CA GLN A 67 -2.77 0.31 9.01
C GLN A 67 -3.34 -0.63 7.94
N ILE A 68 -2.77 -1.83 7.79
CA ILE A 68 -3.24 -2.85 6.83
C ILE A 68 -4.62 -3.36 7.26
N PHE A 69 -4.77 -3.79 8.51
CA PHE A 69 -6.00 -4.39 9.02
C PHE A 69 -7.13 -3.38 9.24
N SER A 70 -6.82 -2.13 9.58
CA SER A 70 -7.80 -1.05 9.71
C SER A 70 -8.15 -0.38 8.38
N SER A 71 -7.58 -0.82 7.26
CA SER A 71 -7.80 -0.19 5.94
C SER A 71 -9.25 -0.34 5.46
N GLY A 72 -9.97 -1.36 5.94
CA GLY A 72 -11.32 -1.70 5.48
C GLY A 72 -11.38 -2.18 4.01
N MET A 73 -10.23 -2.33 3.36
CA MET A 73 -10.10 -2.81 1.99
C MET A 73 -9.72 -4.30 1.97
N PRO A 74 -10.15 -5.06 0.95
CA PRO A 74 -9.60 -6.39 0.70
C PRO A 74 -8.07 -6.36 0.66
N THR A 75 -7.41 -7.31 1.29
CA THR A 75 -5.94 -7.36 1.37
C THR A 75 -5.41 -8.64 0.70
N ILE A 76 -4.42 -8.49 -0.17
CA ILE A 76 -3.65 -9.59 -0.75
C ILE A 76 -2.32 -9.67 0.00
N PHE A 77 -2.06 -10.81 0.63
CA PHE A 77 -0.78 -11.11 1.26
C PHE A 77 0.10 -11.93 0.32
N LEU A 78 1.31 -11.45 0.05
CA LEU A 78 2.35 -12.24 -0.59
C LEU A 78 3.35 -12.71 0.47
N PHE A 79 3.27 -14.01 0.77
CA PHE A 79 4.28 -14.69 1.57
C PHE A 79 5.44 -15.07 0.67
N ARG A 80 6.64 -14.59 1.00
CA ARG A 80 7.85 -14.81 0.20
C ARG A 80 9.07 -14.88 1.10
N ASP A 81 10.13 -15.47 0.59
CA ASP A 81 11.48 -15.25 1.12
C ASP A 81 12.11 -14.08 0.34
N PRO A 82 12.49 -12.97 1.00
CA PRO A 82 13.06 -11.81 0.32
C PRO A 82 14.44 -12.07 -0.31
N GLU A 83 15.17 -13.05 0.20
CA GLU A 83 16.51 -13.41 -0.29
C GLU A 83 16.45 -14.42 -1.45
N SER A 84 15.30 -15.04 -1.68
CA SER A 84 15.06 -15.99 -2.77
C SER A 84 14.76 -15.28 -4.09
N GLU A 85 15.36 -15.77 -5.19
CA GLU A 85 15.09 -15.28 -6.55
C GLU A 85 13.60 -15.41 -6.90
N VAL A 86 12.95 -16.49 -6.47
CA VAL A 86 11.51 -16.71 -6.69
C VAL A 86 10.68 -15.68 -5.92
N GLY A 87 11.07 -15.37 -4.68
CA GLY A 87 10.40 -14.38 -3.85
C GLY A 87 10.53 -12.96 -4.41
N GLN A 88 11.71 -12.60 -4.94
CA GLN A 88 11.94 -11.31 -5.59
C GLN A 88 11.14 -11.16 -6.89
N LYS A 89 11.06 -12.22 -7.70
CA LYS A 89 10.22 -12.24 -8.92
C LYS A 89 8.73 -12.10 -8.58
N ALA A 90 8.25 -12.80 -7.55
CA ALA A 90 6.88 -12.70 -7.10
C ALA A 90 6.54 -11.29 -6.57
N GLU A 91 7.45 -10.67 -5.81
CA GLU A 91 7.28 -9.30 -5.35
C GLU A 91 7.19 -8.31 -6.51
N ALA A 92 8.07 -8.44 -7.52
CA ALA A 92 8.04 -7.58 -8.70
C ALA A 92 6.70 -7.67 -9.44
N ALA A 93 6.19 -8.88 -9.65
CA ALA A 93 4.88 -9.10 -10.27
C ALA A 93 3.73 -8.52 -9.43
N LEU A 94 3.78 -8.63 -8.09
CA LEU A 94 2.79 -8.04 -7.20
C LEU A 94 2.80 -6.51 -7.27
N ARG A 95 3.98 -5.90 -7.29
CA ARG A 95 4.14 -4.45 -7.43
C ARG A 95 3.58 -3.95 -8.76
N GLU A 96 3.82 -4.66 -9.85
CA GLU A 96 3.22 -4.36 -11.14
C GLU A 96 1.68 -4.41 -11.08
N ALA A 97 1.12 -5.50 -10.53
CA ALA A 97 -0.32 -5.66 -10.37
C ALA A 97 -0.97 -4.59 -9.47
N SER A 98 -0.24 -4.10 -8.45
CA SER A 98 -0.72 -3.09 -7.51
C SER A 98 -1.06 -1.75 -8.17
N THR A 99 -0.44 -1.45 -9.31
CA THR A 99 -0.71 -0.22 -10.06
C THR A 99 -2.12 -0.22 -10.68
N THR A 100 -2.60 -1.39 -11.11
CA THR A 100 -3.91 -1.56 -11.75
C THR A 100 -5.06 -1.57 -10.74
N LEU A 101 -4.83 -2.14 -9.55
CA LEU A 101 -5.85 -2.34 -8.51
C LEU A 101 -5.75 -1.31 -7.37
N ARG A 102 -5.04 -0.21 -7.60
CA ARG A 102 -4.85 0.86 -6.61
C ARG A 102 -6.19 1.30 -6.02
N GLY A 103 -6.24 1.39 -4.69
CA GLY A 103 -7.41 1.87 -3.96
C GLY A 103 -8.58 0.90 -3.89
N SER A 104 -8.46 -0.27 -4.51
CA SER A 104 -9.44 -1.35 -4.40
C SER A 104 -8.94 -2.47 -3.50
N VAL A 105 -7.61 -2.64 -3.40
CA VAL A 105 -6.94 -3.72 -2.67
C VAL A 105 -5.70 -3.17 -1.98
N VAL A 106 -5.42 -3.65 -0.77
CA VAL A 106 -4.13 -3.46 -0.08
C VAL A 106 -3.21 -4.62 -0.43
N PHE A 107 -1.97 -4.32 -0.81
CA PHE A 107 -0.96 -5.33 -1.08
C PHE A 107 0.03 -5.36 0.08
N ALA A 108 0.13 -6.51 0.73
CA ALA A 108 0.98 -6.73 1.90
C ALA A 108 2.05 -7.78 1.59
N LEU A 109 3.31 -7.45 1.85
CA LEU A 109 4.43 -8.39 1.75
C LEU A 109 4.69 -9.01 3.13
N ALA A 110 4.85 -10.33 3.19
CA ALA A 110 5.19 -11.05 4.41
C ALA A 110 6.44 -11.90 4.14
N SER A 111 7.51 -11.61 4.89
CA SER A 111 8.86 -12.12 4.66
C SER A 111 9.39 -13.05 5.75
N ASP A 112 8.83 -13.02 6.96
CA ASP A 112 9.44 -13.65 8.13
C ASP A 112 8.46 -14.53 8.92
N LYS A 113 8.74 -15.84 8.90
CA LYS A 113 8.04 -16.81 9.73
C LYS A 113 8.32 -16.65 11.23
N ASN A 114 9.25 -15.79 11.65
CA ASN A 114 9.56 -15.52 13.05
C ASN A 114 8.89 -14.25 13.59
N ASN A 115 8.20 -13.48 12.76
CA ASN A 115 7.39 -12.36 13.22
C ASN A 115 6.06 -12.89 13.80
N ALA A 116 5.76 -12.58 15.07
CA ALA A 116 4.58 -13.10 15.77
C ALA A 116 3.25 -12.80 15.06
N ILE A 117 3.12 -11.61 14.44
CA ILE A 117 1.91 -11.22 13.69
C ILE A 117 1.81 -12.06 12.41
N GLN A 118 2.92 -12.26 11.72
CA GLN A 118 2.95 -13.09 10.53
C GLN A 118 2.64 -14.55 10.89
N GLN A 119 3.21 -15.10 11.97
CA GLN A 119 2.91 -16.45 12.46
C GLN A 119 1.42 -16.64 12.78
N GLN A 120 0.82 -15.68 13.48
CA GLN A 120 -0.60 -15.70 13.78
C GLN A 120 -1.42 -15.69 12.49
N LEU A 121 -1.06 -14.83 11.52
CA LEU A 121 -1.72 -14.78 10.22
C LEU A 121 -1.56 -16.11 9.45
N PHE A 122 -0.38 -16.72 9.47
CA PHE A 122 -0.13 -18.04 8.87
C PHE A 122 -1.04 -19.12 9.47
N HIS A 123 -1.18 -19.13 10.79
CA HIS A 123 -2.03 -20.06 11.52
C HIS A 123 -3.51 -19.84 11.18
N GLU A 124 -4.00 -18.61 11.24
CA GLU A 124 -5.40 -18.26 10.89
C GLU A 124 -5.74 -18.64 9.45
N LEU A 125 -4.79 -18.47 8.52
CA LEU A 125 -4.95 -18.85 7.11
C LEU A 125 -4.74 -20.36 6.87
N SER A 126 -4.47 -21.15 7.90
CA SER A 126 -4.23 -22.60 7.82
C SER A 126 -3.14 -22.99 6.81
N LEU A 127 -2.12 -22.13 6.66
CA LEU A 127 -1.04 -22.31 5.67
C LEU A 127 0.06 -23.30 6.13
N GLU A 128 -0.17 -24.02 7.23
CA GLU A 128 0.80 -24.90 7.88
C GLU A 128 1.29 -26.07 6.99
N ASN A 129 0.59 -26.41 5.91
CA ASN A 129 0.87 -27.58 5.07
C ASN A 129 1.59 -27.31 3.73
N VAL A 130 2.00 -26.07 3.41
CA VAL A 130 2.58 -25.77 2.08
C VAL A 130 4.09 -26.08 1.99
N THR A 131 4.71 -26.64 3.04
CA THR A 131 6.17 -26.93 3.07
C THR A 131 6.57 -28.40 2.95
N SER A 132 5.67 -29.29 2.53
CA SER A 132 6.01 -30.69 2.28
C SER A 132 5.64 -31.14 0.88
N SER A 133 6.42 -30.72 -0.12
CA SER A 133 6.62 -31.48 -1.35
C SER A 133 7.82 -30.93 -2.12
N SER A 134 8.94 -31.65 -1.92
CA SER A 134 10.03 -31.97 -2.87
C SER A 134 10.82 -30.85 -3.52
#